data_AF-A0A957BWX0-F1
#
_entry.id   AF-A0A957BWX0-F1
#
_cell.length_a   1.000
_cell.length_b   1.000
_cell.length_c   1.000
_cell.angle_alpha   90.00
_cell.angle_beta   90.00
_cell.angle_gamma   90.00
#
_symmetry.space_group_name_H-M   'P 1'
#
loop_
_entity.id
_entity.type
_entity.pdbx_description
1 polymer ?
#
loop_
_entity_poly.entity_id
_entity_poly.type
_entity_poly.pdbx_seq_one_letter_code
_entity_poly.pdbx_strand_id
1 'polypeptide(L)'
;ALAELSEDQRRLLLRQRIKLQNTDLASAAKTAGVITALDFAVFQNHGYRGLYNGLTADAIHRKKKLKKSQHILDHMGATELAANLFRSTQAEEKLRRDQVQGKDAANDVHYQAGVVVRRAIAELGGTMPEDLPSADSIKKLERAEKKRLAAPKTRRKKDEESE
;
A
#
# COMPACT_ATOMS: atom_id res chain seq x y z
N ALA A 1 -6.91 -19.40 -6.14
CA ALA A 1 -5.77 -18.53 -6.59
C ALA A 1 -6.13 -17.05 -6.38
N LEU A 2 -5.20 -16.09 -6.41
CA LEU A 2 -5.52 -14.64 -6.29
C LEU A 2 -6.60 -14.16 -7.30
N ALA A 3 -6.76 -14.88 -8.41
CA ALA A 3 -7.79 -14.65 -9.43
C ALA A 3 -9.23 -14.85 -8.93
N GLU A 4 -9.45 -15.61 -7.85
CA GLU A 4 -10.79 -15.89 -7.31
C GLU A 4 -11.23 -14.88 -6.24
N LEU A 5 -10.37 -13.95 -5.86
CA LEU A 5 -10.70 -12.94 -4.86
C LEU A 5 -11.52 -11.81 -5.49
N SER A 6 -12.44 -11.24 -4.73
CA SER A 6 -13.05 -9.96 -5.07
C SER A 6 -12.03 -8.83 -4.98
N GLU A 7 -12.37 -7.67 -5.54
CA GLU A 7 -11.56 -6.45 -5.44
C GLU A 7 -11.31 -6.08 -3.97
N ASP A 8 -12.36 -6.09 -3.16
CA ASP A 8 -12.30 -5.83 -1.72
C ASP A 8 -11.41 -6.83 -0.95
N GLN A 9 -11.46 -8.11 -1.30
CA GLN A 9 -10.60 -9.13 -0.69
C GLN A 9 -9.12 -8.89 -1.04
N ARG A 10 -8.82 -8.55 -2.30
CA ARG A 10 -7.46 -8.16 -2.70
C ARG A 10 -6.97 -6.93 -1.95
N ARG A 11 -7.82 -5.91 -1.81
CA ARG A 11 -7.50 -4.68 -1.06
C ARG A 11 -7.19 -4.98 0.40
N LEU A 12 -7.99 -5.81 1.07
CA LEU A 12 -7.76 -6.22 2.46
C LEU A 12 -6.39 -6.89 2.63
N LEU A 13 -6.09 -7.89 1.79
CA LEU A 13 -4.81 -8.60 1.84
C LEU A 13 -3.61 -7.68 1.58
N LEU A 14 -3.69 -6.87 0.53
CA LEU A 14 -2.63 -5.92 0.19
C LEU A 14 -2.43 -4.88 1.30
N ARG A 15 -3.51 -4.38 1.91
CA ARG A 15 -3.42 -3.40 2.99
C ARG A 15 -2.76 -3.98 4.25
N GLN A 16 -3.04 -5.24 4.57
CA GLN A 16 -2.36 -5.97 5.65
C GLN A 16 -0.87 -6.16 5.31
N ARG A 17 -0.56 -6.58 4.09
CA ARG A 17 0.83 -6.78 3.65
C ARG A 17 1.64 -5.48 3.67
N ILE A 18 1.06 -4.35 3.24
CA ILE A 18 1.70 -3.03 3.32
C ILE A 18 2.01 -2.63 4.76
N LYS A 19 1.14 -2.95 5.73
CA LYS A 19 1.40 -2.65 7.14
C LYS A 19 2.67 -3.37 7.64
N LEU A 20 2.83 -4.64 7.28
CA LEU A 20 4.03 -5.41 7.61
C LEU A 20 5.26 -4.83 6.88
N GLN A 21 5.15 -4.66 5.56
CA GLN A 21 6.22 -4.12 4.72
C GLN A 21 6.71 -2.73 5.16
N ASN A 22 5.81 -1.88 5.65
CA ASN A 22 6.20 -0.56 6.16
C ASN A 22 6.98 -0.64 7.47
N THR A 23 6.75 -1.69 8.29
CA THR A 23 7.58 -1.96 9.48
C THR A 23 8.99 -2.35 9.06
N ASP A 24 9.10 -3.24 8.08
CA ASP A 24 10.38 -3.73 7.57
C ASP A 24 11.19 -2.61 6.90
N LEU A 25 10.52 -1.81 6.06
CA LEU A 25 11.08 -0.60 5.44
C LEU A 25 11.54 0.41 6.48
N ALA A 26 10.74 0.66 7.52
CA ALA A 26 11.12 1.59 8.59
C ALA A 26 12.34 1.10 9.37
N SER A 27 12.45 -0.20 9.60
CA SER A 27 13.64 -0.81 10.21
C SER A 27 14.88 -0.61 9.33
N ALA A 28 14.80 -0.88 8.03
CA ALA A 28 15.91 -0.68 7.10
C ALA A 28 16.33 0.79 7.02
N ALA A 29 15.37 1.71 6.93
CA ALA A 29 15.61 3.15 6.91
C ALA A 29 16.27 3.63 8.21
N LYS A 30 15.85 3.11 9.37
CA LYS A 30 16.49 3.41 10.66
C LYS A 30 17.95 2.99 10.68
N THR A 31 18.26 1.78 10.19
CA THR A 31 19.64 1.30 10.06
C THR A 31 20.46 2.21 9.12
N ALA A 32 19.84 2.78 8.09
CA ALA A 32 20.47 3.74 7.19
C ALA A 32 20.58 5.17 7.75
N GLY A 33 20.13 5.44 8.98
CA GLY A 33 20.26 6.75 9.62
C GLY A 33 19.02 7.66 9.54
N VAL A 34 17.85 7.13 9.18
CA VAL A 34 16.56 7.84 9.33
C VAL A 34 16.06 7.65 10.76
N ILE A 35 16.27 8.63 11.64
CA ILE A 35 16.08 8.44 13.09
C ILE A 35 14.87 9.21 13.63
N THR A 36 14.72 10.50 13.30
CA THR A 36 13.68 11.33 13.91
C THR A 36 12.34 11.14 13.20
N ALA A 37 11.24 11.50 13.88
CA ALA A 37 9.91 11.51 13.27
C ALA A 37 9.85 12.40 12.01
N LEU A 38 10.59 13.52 12.01
CA LEU A 38 10.70 14.40 10.85
C LEU A 38 11.45 13.71 9.70
N ASP A 39 12.58 13.04 9.99
CA ASP A 39 13.31 12.29 8.95
C ASP A 39 12.43 11.20 8.33
N PHE A 40 11.64 10.49 9.14
CA PHE A 40 10.68 9.50 8.62
C PHE A 40 9.58 10.14 7.77
N ALA A 41 9.05 11.31 8.15
CA ALA A 41 8.07 12.01 7.35
C ALA A 41 8.64 12.43 5.98
N VAL A 42 9.89 12.91 5.95
CA VAL A 42 10.61 13.23 4.70
C VAL A 42 10.84 11.97 3.87
N PHE A 43 11.37 10.90 4.48
CA PHE A 43 11.64 9.63 3.82
C PHE A 43 10.40 9.02 3.16
N GLN A 44 9.25 9.04 3.85
CA GLN A 44 8.00 8.54 3.29
C GLN A 44 7.52 9.39 2.12
N ASN A 45 7.64 10.72 2.22
CA ASN A 45 7.31 11.62 1.13
C ASN A 45 8.21 11.42 -0.09
N HIS A 46 9.49 11.11 0.06
CA HIS A 46 10.36 10.79 -1.08
C HIS A 46 9.84 9.63 -1.91
N GLY A 47 9.44 8.54 -1.26
CA GLY A 47 8.86 7.42 -1.98
C GLY A 47 7.54 7.77 -2.67
N TYR A 48 6.66 8.57 -2.04
CA TYR A 48 5.44 9.05 -2.71
C TYR A 48 5.79 9.94 -3.92
N ARG A 49 6.74 10.86 -3.78
CA ARG A 49 7.17 11.73 -4.88
C ARG A 49 7.70 10.93 -6.07
N GLY A 50 8.41 9.83 -5.84
CA GLY A 50 8.88 8.97 -6.92
C GLY A 50 7.74 8.31 -7.69
N LEU A 51 6.75 7.76 -6.97
CA LEU A 51 5.66 7.01 -7.58
C LEU A 51 4.56 7.91 -8.19
N TYR A 52 4.25 9.04 -7.56
CA TYR A 52 3.14 9.94 -7.89
C TYR A 52 3.61 11.25 -8.54
N ASN A 53 4.62 11.21 -9.41
CA ASN A 53 5.06 12.36 -10.20
C ASN A 53 5.37 13.63 -9.38
N GLY A 54 6.05 13.48 -8.25
CA GLY A 54 6.43 14.58 -7.37
C GLY A 54 5.37 14.95 -6.32
N LEU A 55 4.20 14.29 -6.28
CA LEU A 55 3.21 14.54 -5.24
C LEU A 55 3.66 13.99 -3.87
N THR A 56 3.44 14.78 -2.82
CA THR A 56 3.58 14.35 -1.42
C THR A 56 2.33 13.61 -0.95
N ALA A 57 2.41 12.96 0.22
CA ALA A 57 1.24 12.34 0.85
C ALA A 57 0.05 13.34 0.96
N ASP A 58 0.30 14.57 1.42
CA ASP A 58 -0.74 15.59 1.55
C ASP A 58 -1.34 16.00 0.19
N ALA A 59 -0.52 16.06 -0.86
CA ALA A 59 -1.01 16.38 -2.19
C ALA A 59 -1.87 15.25 -2.78
N ILE A 60 -1.48 13.99 -2.56
CA ILE A 60 -2.28 12.81 -2.91
C ILE A 60 -3.61 12.82 -2.15
N HIS A 61 -3.57 13.11 -0.85
CA HIS A 61 -4.75 13.21 0.01
C HIS A 61 -5.76 14.24 -0.52
N ARG A 62 -5.27 15.43 -0.89
CA ARG A 62 -6.08 16.48 -1.53
C ARG A 62 -6.60 16.07 -2.91
N LYS A 63 -5.76 15.48 -3.77
CA LYS A 63 -6.15 15.03 -5.11
C LYS A 63 -7.28 14.00 -5.05
N LYS A 64 -7.23 13.10 -4.05
CA LYS A 64 -8.27 12.10 -3.77
C LYS A 64 -9.48 12.66 -3.01
N LYS A 65 -9.51 13.96 -2.70
CA LYS A 65 -10.61 14.65 -1.99
C LYS A 65 -10.97 13.99 -0.66
N LEU A 66 -9.96 13.49 0.06
CA LEU A 66 -10.16 12.80 1.33
C LEU A 66 -10.43 13.80 2.46
N LYS A 67 -11.24 13.38 3.44
CA LYS A 67 -11.44 14.12 4.69
C LYS A 67 -10.18 14.05 5.54
N LYS A 68 -9.94 15.05 6.40
CA LYS A 68 -8.75 15.11 7.28
C LYS A 68 -8.51 13.83 8.10
N SER A 69 -9.57 13.13 8.51
CA SER A 69 -9.49 11.90 9.29
C SER A 69 -9.29 10.62 8.47
N GLN A 70 -9.35 10.71 7.13
CA GLN A 70 -9.20 9.57 6.23
C GLN A 70 -7.73 9.34 5.88
N HIS A 71 -7.32 8.07 5.87
CA HIS A 71 -5.98 7.67 5.53
C HIS A 71 -5.91 7.26 4.05
N ILE A 72 -4.89 7.73 3.32
CA ILE A 72 -4.75 7.55 1.88
C ILE A 72 -4.86 6.07 1.47
N LEU A 73 -4.04 5.21 2.07
CA LEU A 73 -4.02 3.77 1.75
C LEU A 73 -5.36 3.05 2.00
N ASP A 74 -6.23 3.59 2.86
CA ASP A 74 -7.52 2.94 3.16
C ASP A 74 -8.55 3.23 2.05
N HIS A 75 -8.24 4.13 1.13
CA HIS A 75 -9.10 4.60 0.04
C HIS A 75 -8.50 4.31 -1.36
N MET A 76 -7.50 3.44 -1.43
CA MET A 76 -6.89 2.99 -2.68
C MET A 76 -7.52 1.68 -3.14
N GLY A 77 -7.63 1.51 -4.46
CA GLY A 77 -7.97 0.22 -5.09
C GLY A 77 -6.80 -0.76 -5.07
N ALA A 78 -7.05 -2.02 -5.42
CA ALA A 78 -6.03 -3.08 -5.39
C ALA A 78 -4.77 -2.76 -6.22
N THR A 79 -4.92 -2.22 -7.43
CA THR A 79 -3.79 -1.87 -8.31
C THR A 79 -2.86 -0.83 -7.70
N GLU A 80 -3.43 0.22 -7.10
CA GLU A 80 -2.67 1.29 -6.45
C GLU A 80 -1.97 0.80 -5.18
N LEU A 81 -2.64 -0.05 -4.39
CA LEU A 81 -2.03 -0.70 -3.22
C LEU A 81 -0.86 -1.60 -3.63
N ALA A 82 -1.01 -2.38 -4.70
CA ALA A 82 0.06 -3.24 -5.20
C ALA A 82 1.28 -2.41 -5.63
N ALA A 83 1.08 -1.29 -6.33
CA ALA A 83 2.16 -0.39 -6.71
C ALA A 83 2.89 0.21 -5.49
N ASN A 84 2.15 0.65 -4.46
CA ASN A 84 2.77 1.13 -3.22
C ASN A 84 3.53 0.02 -2.48
N LEU A 85 2.95 -1.17 -2.40
CA LEU A 85 3.61 -2.33 -1.79
C LEU A 85 4.94 -2.61 -2.49
N PHE A 86 4.91 -2.69 -3.82
CA PHE A 86 6.10 -3.01 -4.60
C PHE A 86 7.19 -1.95 -4.47
N ARG A 87 6.84 -0.65 -4.51
CA ARG A 87 7.78 0.44 -4.20
C ARG A 87 8.43 0.24 -2.83
N SER A 88 7.64 0.02 -1.78
CA SER A 88 8.15 -0.13 -0.42
C SER A 88 9.06 -1.34 -0.28
N THR A 89 8.70 -2.47 -0.89
CA THR A 89 9.53 -3.68 -0.94
C THR A 89 10.86 -3.42 -1.63
N GLN A 90 10.86 -2.82 -2.82
CA GLN A 90 12.10 -2.56 -3.56
C GLN A 90 13.00 -1.52 -2.87
N ALA A 91 12.41 -0.52 -2.22
CA ALA A 91 13.16 0.42 -1.40
C ALA A 91 13.84 -0.28 -0.22
N GLU A 92 13.11 -1.12 0.51
CA GLU A 92 13.66 -1.88 1.64
C GLU A 92 14.81 -2.79 1.20
N GLU A 93 14.58 -3.62 0.17
CA GLU A 93 15.58 -4.56 -0.32
C GLU A 93 16.85 -3.83 -0.76
N LYS A 94 16.71 -2.70 -1.47
CA LYS A 94 17.84 -1.89 -1.91
C LYS A 94 18.60 -1.26 -0.74
N LEU A 95 17.90 -0.72 0.27
CA LEU A 95 18.54 -0.18 1.48
C LEU A 95 19.41 -1.23 2.17
N ARG A 96 18.90 -2.46 2.32
CA ARG A 96 19.62 -3.55 2.98
C ARG A 96 20.77 -4.07 2.13
N ARG A 97 20.51 -4.41 0.86
CA ARG A 97 21.49 -5.00 -0.05
C ARG A 97 22.70 -4.09 -0.26
N ASP A 98 22.45 -2.81 -0.45
CA ASP A 98 23.50 -1.83 -0.76
C ASP A 98 24.07 -1.19 0.52
N GLN A 99 23.65 -1.67 1.70
CA GLN A 99 24.08 -1.21 3.03
C GLN A 99 24.07 0.32 3.18
N VAL A 100 23.02 0.94 2.65
CA VAL A 100 22.93 2.41 2.49
C VAL A 100 23.08 3.11 3.83
N GLN A 101 23.88 4.18 3.87
CA GLN A 101 24.12 4.99 5.06
C GLN A 101 23.82 6.46 4.77
N GLY A 102 23.25 7.15 5.76
CA GLY A 102 22.84 8.53 5.67
C GLY A 102 21.40 8.68 5.20
N LYS A 103 20.66 9.57 5.88
CA LYS A 103 19.24 9.81 5.59
C LYS A 103 18.98 10.30 4.17
N ASP A 104 19.88 11.10 3.60
CA ASP A 104 19.71 11.62 2.24
C ASP A 104 19.84 10.50 1.19
N ALA A 105 20.83 9.62 1.34
CA ALA A 105 20.96 8.44 0.49
C ALA A 105 19.76 7.49 0.65
N ALA A 106 19.24 7.33 1.86
CA ALA A 106 18.03 6.54 2.09
C ALA A 106 16.80 7.16 1.40
N ASN A 107 16.64 8.49 1.49
CA ASN A 107 15.59 9.24 0.81
C ASN A 107 15.67 9.07 -0.72
N ASP A 108 16.87 9.14 -1.29
CA ASP A 108 17.09 8.95 -2.72
C ASP A 108 16.74 7.53 -3.16
N VAL A 109 17.14 6.51 -2.41
CA VAL A 109 16.78 5.11 -2.68
C VAL A 109 15.27 4.92 -2.73
N HIS A 110 14.54 5.48 -1.77
CA HIS A 110 13.09 5.36 -1.73
C HIS A 110 12.42 6.13 -2.87
N TYR A 111 12.92 7.31 -3.22
CA TYR A 111 12.46 8.07 -4.38
C TYR A 111 12.68 7.28 -5.69
N GLN A 112 13.89 6.76 -5.91
CA GLN A 112 14.22 6.01 -7.13
C GLN A 112 13.41 4.73 -7.26
N ALA A 113 13.16 4.01 -6.15
CA ALA A 113 12.24 2.87 -6.17
C ALA A 113 10.85 3.27 -6.69
N GLY A 114 10.32 4.42 -6.25
CA GLY A 114 9.06 4.96 -6.76
C GLY A 114 9.11 5.30 -8.26
N VAL A 115 10.19 5.94 -8.73
CA VAL A 115 10.38 6.30 -10.15
C VAL A 115 10.42 5.05 -11.04
N VAL A 116 11.13 4.01 -10.63
CA VAL A 116 11.22 2.75 -11.39
C VAL A 116 9.86 2.06 -11.48
N VAL A 117 9.13 1.97 -10.37
CA VAL A 117 7.78 1.39 -10.37
C VAL A 117 6.84 2.20 -11.27
N ARG A 118 6.90 3.54 -11.20
CA ARG A 118 6.12 4.42 -12.07
C ARG A 118 6.43 4.18 -13.55
N ARG A 119 7.71 4.11 -13.92
CA ARG A 119 8.14 3.84 -15.29
C ARG A 119 7.60 2.50 -15.78
N ALA A 120 7.68 1.45 -14.97
CA ALA A 120 7.14 0.14 -15.32
C ALA A 120 5.62 0.17 -15.57
N ILE A 121 4.86 0.91 -14.75
CA ILE A 121 3.42 1.10 -14.98
C ILE A 121 3.18 1.78 -16.35
N ALA A 122 3.97 2.81 -16.69
CA ALA A 122 3.84 3.54 -17.94
C ALA A 122 4.21 2.69 -19.16
N GLU A 123 5.30 1.93 -19.09
CA GLU A 123 5.76 1.01 -20.15
C GLU A 123 4.71 -0.07 -20.45
N LEU A 124 3.96 -0.53 -19.44
CA LEU A 124 2.87 -1.48 -19.60
C LEU A 124 1.54 -0.84 -20.06
N GLY A 125 1.50 0.48 -20.28
CA GLY A 125 0.28 1.21 -20.62
C GLY A 125 -0.73 1.29 -19.47
N GLY A 126 -0.29 1.09 -18.22
CA GLY A 126 -1.13 1.15 -17.04
C GLY A 126 -1.54 2.58 -16.67
N THR A 127 -2.70 2.72 -16.02
CA THR A 127 -3.15 4.00 -15.45
C THR A 127 -2.24 4.43 -14.30
N MET A 128 -1.82 5.70 -14.30
CA MET A 128 -0.94 6.23 -13.26
C MET A 128 -1.61 6.23 -11.88
N PRO A 129 -0.87 5.97 -10.78
CA PRO A 129 -1.43 5.87 -9.43
C PRO A 129 -2.26 7.09 -9.01
N GLU A 130 -1.82 8.30 -9.36
CA GLU A 130 -2.52 9.55 -9.04
C GLU A 130 -3.84 9.74 -9.78
N ASP A 131 -4.09 8.99 -10.85
CA ASP A 131 -5.29 9.09 -11.69
C ASP A 131 -6.25 7.90 -11.48
N LEU A 132 -5.86 6.92 -10.67
CA LEU A 132 -6.73 5.83 -10.26
C LEU A 132 -7.87 6.35 -9.35
N PRO A 133 -9.11 5.83 -9.52
CA PRO A 133 -10.24 6.25 -8.72
C PRO A 133 -10.04 5.92 -7.24
N SER A 134 -10.60 6.77 -6.38
CA SER A 134 -10.63 6.50 -4.94
C SER A 134 -11.73 5.49 -4.64
N ALA A 135 -11.42 4.53 -3.78
CA ALA A 135 -12.33 3.49 -3.34
C ALA A 135 -12.91 3.79 -1.96
N ASP A 136 -13.96 3.07 -1.63
CA ASP A 136 -14.62 3.15 -0.32
C ASP A 136 -13.69 2.63 0.79
N SER A 137 -13.83 3.11 2.02
CA SER A 137 -12.83 2.82 3.06
C SER A 137 -12.68 1.32 3.36
N ILE A 138 -11.45 0.79 3.34
CA ILE A 138 -11.13 -0.60 3.70
C ILE A 138 -11.61 -0.96 5.11
N LYS A 139 -11.69 0.00 6.04
CA LYS A 139 -12.21 -0.23 7.39
C LYS A 139 -13.66 -0.73 7.40
N LYS A 140 -14.47 -0.35 6.40
CA LYS A 140 -15.83 -0.91 6.23
C LYS A 140 -15.75 -2.40 5.90
N LEU A 141 -14.81 -2.78 5.03
CA LEU A 141 -14.57 -4.16 4.61
C LEU A 141 -14.08 -5.02 5.78
N GLU A 142 -13.14 -4.53 6.58
CA GLU A 142 -12.64 -5.24 7.77
C GLU A 142 -13.76 -5.56 8.77
N ARG A 143 -14.69 -4.62 8.97
CA ARG A 143 -15.86 -4.82 9.84
C ARG A 143 -16.83 -5.84 9.26
N ALA A 144 -17.10 -5.77 7.96
CA ALA A 144 -17.97 -6.72 7.26
C ALA A 144 -17.37 -8.14 7.32
N GLU A 145 -16.08 -8.27 7.07
CA GLU A 145 -15.34 -9.53 7.14
C GLU A 145 -15.35 -10.12 8.56
N LYS A 146 -15.07 -9.30 9.57
CA LYS A 146 -15.12 -9.72 10.98
C LYS A 146 -16.52 -10.19 11.37
N LYS A 147 -17.57 -9.51 10.90
CA LYS A 147 -18.97 -9.92 11.11
C LYS A 147 -19.29 -11.24 10.41
N ARG A 148 -18.78 -11.45 9.18
CA ARG A 148 -18.93 -12.71 8.44
C ARG A 148 -18.25 -13.88 9.16
N LEU A 149 -17.05 -13.68 9.67
CA LEU A 149 -16.30 -14.70 10.40
C LEU A 149 -16.89 -15.01 11.79
N ALA A 150 -17.55 -14.04 12.42
CA ALA A 150 -18.23 -14.19 13.70
C ALA A 150 -19.65 -14.77 13.59
N ALA A 151 -20.25 -14.80 12.39
CA ALA A 151 -21.56 -15.41 12.20
C ALA A 151 -21.47 -16.94 12.30
N PRO A 152 -22.37 -17.61 13.04
CA PRO A 152 -22.38 -19.06 13.10
C PRO A 152 -22.60 -19.63 11.69
N LYS A 153 -21.77 -20.60 11.30
CA LYS A 153 -21.94 -21.35 10.04
C LYS A 153 -23.28 -22.10 10.13
N THR A 154 -24.36 -21.50 9.64
CA THR A 154 -25.63 -22.20 9.50
C THR A 154 -25.42 -23.40 8.57
N ARG A 155 -25.74 -24.59 9.11
CA ARG A 155 -25.62 -25.89 8.45
C ARG A 155 -26.24 -25.85 7.06
N ARG A 156 -25.41 -25.91 6.00
CA ARG A 156 -25.85 -26.42 4.69
C ARG A 156 -25.83 -27.95 4.79
N LYS A 157 -27.01 -28.55 5.05
CA LYS A 157 -27.46 -29.90 4.63
C LYS A 157 -28.68 -30.30 5.45
N LYS A 158 -29.84 -29.95 4.94
CA LYS A 158 -31.11 -30.68 5.02
C LYS A 158 -31.82 -30.23 3.76
N ASP A 159 -31.80 -31.07 2.75
CA ASP A 159 -32.66 -31.12 1.54
C ASP A 159 -31.97 -32.09 0.56
N GLU A 160 -31.84 -33.35 0.99
CA GLU A 160 -31.44 -34.50 0.17
C GLU A 160 -31.74 -35.73 1.04
N GLU A 161 -33.03 -36.09 1.10
CA GLU A 161 -33.61 -37.40 1.40
C GLU A 161 -35.09 -37.19 1.76
N SER A 162 -35.91 -37.11 0.72
CA SER A 162 -37.33 -37.47 0.75
C SER A 162 -37.71 -37.85 -0.69
N GLU A 163 -37.30 -39.06 -1.06
CA GLU A 163 -37.97 -39.93 -2.04
C GLU A 163 -37.54 -41.37 -1.78
#